data_AF-A0A0Q6V0C7-F1
#
_entry.id   AF-A0A0Q6V0C7-F1
#
_cell.length_a   1.000
_cell.length_b   1.000
_cell.length_c   1.000
_cell.angle_alpha   90.00
_cell.angle_beta   90.00
_cell.angle_gamma   90.00
#
_symmetry.space_group_name_H-M   'P 1'
#
loop_
_entity.id
_entity.type
_entity.pdbx_description
1 polymer ?
#
loop_
_entity_poly.entity_id
_entity_poly.type
_entity_poly.pdbx_seq_one_letter_code
_entity_poly.pdbx_strand_id
1 'polypeptide(L)'
;MARFYWFLCLPGLILPYGAFLPWVMEHGLAPRLFVTELFSSRIGAFFGWDVIVSAVVLLGFAAVESRRLGRHVLWLTAAATLVVGVSLGLPLLLALRERTRLASAQ
;
A
#
# COMPACT_ATOMS: atom_id res chain seq x y z
N MET A 1 -15.54 -13.12 3.91
CA MET A 1 -14.89 -11.78 3.88
C MET A 1 -13.63 -11.72 3.03
N ALA A 2 -12.78 -12.76 2.99
CA ALA A 2 -11.52 -12.77 2.20
C ALA A 2 -11.64 -12.36 0.70
N ARG A 3 -12.71 -12.78 -0.01
CA ARG A 3 -12.90 -12.43 -1.44
C ARG A 3 -13.12 -10.93 -1.67
N PHE A 4 -13.74 -10.23 -0.73
CA PHE A 4 -13.97 -8.78 -0.84
C PHE A 4 -12.65 -8.02 -0.81
N TYR A 5 -11.72 -8.41 0.08
CA TYR A 5 -10.39 -7.82 0.15
C TYR A 5 -9.55 -8.06 -1.12
N TRP A 6 -9.70 -9.21 -1.77
CA TRP A 6 -9.09 -9.49 -3.08
C TRP A 6 -9.64 -8.59 -4.20
N PHE A 7 -10.95 -8.33 -4.17
CA PHE A 7 -11.57 -7.39 -5.11
C PHE A 7 -11.09 -5.95 -4.90
N LEU A 8 -10.75 -5.54 -3.68
CA LEU A 8 -10.18 -4.21 -3.40
C LEU A 8 -8.72 -4.07 -3.85
N CYS A 9 -7.98 -5.18 -4.03
CA CYS A 9 -6.61 -5.13 -4.57
C CYS A 9 -6.58 -4.74 -6.06
N LEU A 10 -7.60 -5.10 -6.84
CA LEU A 10 -7.67 -4.80 -8.28
C LEU A 10 -7.68 -3.29 -8.58
N PRO A 11 -8.59 -2.47 -8.04
CA PRO A 11 -8.57 -1.03 -8.27
C PRO A 11 -7.33 -0.37 -7.65
N GLY A 12 -6.86 -0.88 -6.51
CA GLY A 12 -5.63 -0.40 -5.85
C GLY A 12 -4.36 -0.64 -6.65
N LEU A 13 -4.35 -1.60 -7.58
CA LEU A 13 -3.24 -1.83 -8.52
C LEU A 13 -3.48 -1.09 -9.84
N ILE A 14 -4.67 -1.23 -10.42
CA ILE A 14 -4.99 -0.77 -11.78
C ILE A 14 -4.99 0.75 -11.87
N LEU A 15 -5.54 1.46 -10.87
CA LEU A 15 -5.63 2.93 -10.90
C LEU A 15 -4.24 3.61 -10.83
N PRO A 16 -3.37 3.28 -9.86
CA PRO A 16 -2.05 3.89 -9.83
C PRO A 16 -1.18 3.46 -11.01
N TYR A 17 -1.20 2.18 -11.40
CA TYR A 17 -0.42 1.73 -12.57
C TYR A 17 -0.95 2.30 -13.89
N GLY A 18 -2.25 2.52 -14.02
CA GLY A 18 -2.87 3.11 -15.20
C GLY A 18 -2.47 4.57 -15.44
N ALA A 19 -2.23 5.34 -14.38
CA ALA A 19 -1.70 6.70 -14.48
C ALA A 19 -0.16 6.73 -14.54
N PHE A 20 0.51 5.79 -13.87
CA PHE A 20 1.97 5.75 -13.77
C PHE A 20 2.65 5.22 -15.04
N LEU A 21 2.11 4.17 -15.69
CA LEU A 21 2.74 3.60 -16.90
C LEU A 21 2.84 4.60 -18.08
N PRO A 22 1.76 5.31 -18.46
CA PRO A 22 1.82 6.29 -19.54
C PRO A 22 2.82 7.40 -19.23
N TRP A 23 2.82 7.86 -17.97
CA TRP A 23 3.75 8.88 -17.51
C TRP A 23 5.21 8.42 -17.58
N VAL A 24 5.52 7.18 -17.19
CA VAL A 24 6.88 6.60 -17.30
C VAL A 24 7.27 6.38 -18.76
N MET A 25 6.34 6.04 -19.65
CA MET A 25 6.59 5.92 -21.08
C MET A 25 6.97 7.27 -21.71
N GLU A 26 6.36 8.37 -21.24
CA GLU A 26 6.63 9.73 -21.72
C GLU A 26 7.87 10.38 -21.09
N HIS A 27 8.09 10.20 -19.79
CA HIS A 27 9.13 10.93 -19.02
C HIS A 27 10.32 10.05 -18.60
N GLY A 28 10.24 8.73 -18.81
CA GLY A 28 11.21 7.76 -18.32
C GLY A 28 11.11 7.53 -16.80
N LEU A 29 12.06 6.76 -16.25
CA LEU A 29 12.18 6.54 -14.80
C LEU A 29 12.85 7.76 -14.14
N ALA A 30 12.09 8.84 -13.99
CA ALA A 30 12.56 10.10 -13.40
C ALA A 30 11.86 10.40 -12.06
N PRO A 31 12.22 9.73 -10.94
CA PRO A 31 11.53 9.90 -9.66
C PRO A 31 11.57 11.35 -9.13
N ARG A 32 12.61 12.12 -9.48
CA ARG A 32 12.68 13.55 -9.14
C ARG A 32 11.62 14.37 -9.86
N LEU A 33 11.38 14.06 -11.14
CA LEU A 33 10.40 14.77 -11.98
C LEU A 33 8.98 14.44 -11.53
N PHE A 34 8.74 13.17 -11.17
CA PHE A 34 7.47 12.71 -10.60
C PHE A 34 7.10 13.48 -9.33
N VAL A 35 8.04 13.62 -8.39
CA VAL A 35 7.82 14.38 -7.15
C VAL A 35 7.57 15.85 -7.48
N THR A 36 8.32 16.43 -8.41
CA THR A 36 8.17 17.84 -8.78
C THR A 36 6.78 18.11 -9.39
N GLU A 37 6.27 17.22 -10.24
CA GLU A 37 4.93 17.32 -10.82
C GLU A 37 3.82 17.02 -9.81
N LEU A 38 3.99 16.00 -8.96
CA LEU A 38 3.02 15.64 -7.94
C LEU A 38 2.79 16.81 -6.96
N PHE A 39 3.87 17.50 -6.59
CA PHE A 39 3.81 18.66 -5.70
C PHE A 39 3.67 20.00 -6.45
N SER A 40 3.56 19.99 -7.79
CA SER A 40 3.35 21.22 -8.58
C SER A 40 1.97 21.84 -8.34
N SER A 41 0.97 21.02 -8.00
CA SER A 41 -0.40 21.43 -7.72
C SER A 41 -0.75 21.24 -6.25
N ARG A 42 -1.60 22.12 -5.70
CA ARG A 42 -2.07 22.00 -4.30
C ARG A 42 -2.84 20.69 -4.05
N ILE A 43 -3.58 20.22 -5.06
CA ILE A 43 -4.36 18.97 -4.99
C ILE A 43 -3.42 17.75 -5.04
N GLY A 44 -2.41 17.76 -5.91
CA GLY A 44 -1.42 16.70 -5.97
C GLY A 44 -0.58 16.63 -4.69
N ALA A 45 -0.22 17.77 -4.11
CA ALA A 45 0.45 17.84 -2.82
C ALA A 45 -0.42 17.26 -1.68
N PHE A 46 -1.72 17.58 -1.65
CA PHE A 46 -2.67 17.01 -0.68
C PHE A 46 -2.74 15.48 -0.80
N PHE A 47 -2.87 14.96 -2.01
CA PHE A 47 -2.92 13.52 -2.26
C PHE A 47 -1.59 12.82 -1.92
N GLY A 48 -0.45 13.44 -2.27
CA GLY A 48 0.88 12.95 -1.92
C GLY A 48 1.08 12.85 -0.41
N TRP A 49 0.70 13.89 0.33
CA TRP A 49 0.74 13.89 1.79
C TRP A 49 -0.19 12.84 2.40
N ASP A 50 -1.42 12.69 1.87
CA ASP A 50 -2.37 11.69 2.35
C ASP A 50 -1.84 10.25 2.19
N VAL A 51 -1.23 9.94 1.04
CA VAL A 51 -0.60 8.64 0.78
C VAL A 51 0.61 8.40 1.71
N ILE A 52 1.46 9.41 1.93
CA ILE A 52 2.62 9.31 2.83
C ILE A 52 2.17 9.07 4.27
N VAL A 53 1.24 9.88 4.77
CA VAL A 53 0.72 9.76 6.15
C VAL A 53 0.03 8.41 6.33
N SER A 54 -0.80 8.00 5.37
CA SER A 54 -1.47 6.70 5.40
C SER A 54 -0.47 5.53 5.37
N ALA A 55 0.63 5.63 4.63
CA ALA A 55 1.69 4.63 4.62
C ALA A 55 2.40 4.53 5.97
N VAL A 56 2.72 5.67 6.60
CA VAL A 56 3.33 5.70 7.94
C VAL A 56 2.40 5.09 8.98
N VAL A 57 1.13 5.45 8.98
CA VAL A 57 0.12 4.89 9.89
C VAL A 57 -0.03 3.38 9.67
N LEU A 58 -0.06 2.92 8.42
CA LEU A 58 -0.17 1.51 8.09
C LEU A 58 1.06 0.71 8.54
N LEU A 59 2.27 1.24 8.35
CA LEU A 59 3.51 0.63 8.84
C LEU A 59 3.56 0.58 10.37
N GLY A 60 3.12 1.64 11.04
CA GLY A 60 2.98 1.67 12.50
C GLY A 60 2.00 0.61 13.01
N PHE A 61 0.85 0.49 12.35
CA PHE A 61 -0.14 -0.54 12.66
C PHE A 61 0.41 -1.95 12.42
N ALA A 62 1.09 -2.17 11.29
CA ALA A 62 1.77 -3.43 10.99
C ALA A 62 2.85 -3.75 12.04
N ALA A 63 3.57 -2.75 12.55
CA ALA A 63 4.59 -2.93 13.58
C ALA A 63 3.98 -3.39 14.91
N VAL A 64 2.87 -2.78 15.33
CA VAL A 64 2.14 -3.20 16.52
C VAL A 64 1.61 -4.63 16.35
N GLU A 65 1.01 -4.94 15.20
CA GLU A 65 0.43 -6.27 14.95
C GLU A 65 1.51 -7.35 14.77
N SER A 66 2.69 -7.00 14.26
CA SER A 66 3.83 -7.93 14.13
C SER A 66 4.35 -8.43 15.48
N ARG A 67 4.12 -7.69 16.56
CA ARG A 67 4.42 -8.17 17.93
C ARG A 67 3.51 -9.31 18.36
N ARG A 68 2.31 -9.43 17.78
CA ARG A 68 1.33 -10.48 18.07
C ARG A 68 1.36 -11.63 17.05
N LEU A 69 1.61 -11.32 15.78
CA LEU A 69 1.52 -12.29 14.66
C LEU A 69 2.88 -12.74 14.11
N GLY A 70 3.98 -12.07 14.50
CA GLY A 70 5.34 -12.35 14.02
C GLY A 70 5.86 -11.33 12.99
N ARG A 71 7.19 -11.21 12.90
CA ARG A 71 7.89 -10.21 12.04
C ARG A 71 7.60 -10.34 10.55
N HIS A 72 7.19 -11.52 10.08
CA HIS A 72 6.85 -11.75 8.67
C HIS A 72 5.66 -10.90 8.22
N VAL A 73 4.71 -10.58 9.11
CA VAL A 73 3.56 -9.73 8.78
C VAL A 73 4.00 -8.29 8.50
N LEU A 74 4.94 -7.76 9.29
CA LEU A 74 5.53 -6.44 9.04
C LEU A 74 6.22 -6.40 7.69
N TRP A 75 7.11 -7.36 7.40
CA TRP A 75 7.88 -7.37 6.17
C TRP A 75 7.00 -7.49 4.92
N LEU A 76 5.98 -8.34 4.96
CA LEU A 76 5.04 -8.51 3.85
C LEU A 76 4.16 -7.26 3.65
N THR A 77 3.62 -6.69 4.73
CA THR A 77 2.83 -5.45 4.63
C THR A 77 3.70 -4.28 4.19
N ALA A 78 4.91 -4.14 4.71
CA ALA A 78 5.83 -3.09 4.31
C ALA A 78 6.23 -3.22 2.83
N ALA A 79 6.59 -4.42 2.38
CA ALA A 79 6.89 -4.67 0.97
C ALA A 79 5.68 -4.36 0.07
N ALA A 80 4.48 -4.78 0.45
CA ALA A 80 3.26 -4.47 -0.30
C ALA A 80 2.94 -2.96 -0.35
N THR A 81 3.12 -2.26 0.77
CA THR A 81 2.91 -0.81 0.84
C THR A 81 3.96 -0.02 0.05
N LEU A 82 5.22 -0.47 0.03
CA LEU A 82 6.29 0.17 -0.73
C LEU A 82 6.24 -0.12 -2.23
N VAL A 83 5.89 -1.36 -2.62
CA VAL A 83 5.89 -1.78 -4.03
C VAL A 83 4.60 -1.38 -4.75
N VAL A 84 3.46 -1.40 -4.06
CA VAL A 84 2.15 -1.16 -4.69
C VAL A 84 1.39 0.01 -4.06
N GLY A 85 1.52 0.20 -2.75
CA GLY A 85 0.86 1.29 -2.02
C GLY A 85 0.00 0.80 -0.86
N VAL A 86 -0.52 1.77 -0.10
CA VAL A 86 -1.37 1.54 1.09
C VAL A 86 -2.60 0.68 0.76
N SER A 87 -3.14 0.85 -0.45
CA SER A 87 -4.32 0.13 -0.93
C SER A 87 -4.13 -1.39 -1.01
N LEU A 88 -2.90 -1.88 -1.16
CA LEU A 88 -2.61 -3.32 -1.16
C LEU A 88 -2.10 -3.80 0.21
N GLY A 89 -1.32 -2.97 0.90
CA GLY A 89 -0.76 -3.34 2.21
C GLY A 89 -1.82 -3.58 3.29
N LEU A 90 -2.91 -2.81 3.26
CA LEU A 90 -4.00 -2.90 4.24
C LEU A 90 -4.83 -4.20 4.09
N PRO A 91 -5.32 -4.59 2.90
CA PRO A 91 -5.98 -5.88 2.71
C PRO A 91 -5.04 -7.07 2.96
N LEU A 92 -3.75 -6.97 2.62
CA LEU A 92 -2.78 -8.03 2.90
C LEU A 92 -2.61 -8.27 4.40
N LEU A 93 -2.51 -7.19 5.18
CA LEU A 93 -2.41 -7.28 6.64
C LEU A 93 -3.67 -7.92 7.24
N LEU A 94 -4.86 -7.52 6.79
CA LEU A 94 -6.12 -8.10 7.23
C LEU A 94 -6.20 -9.61 6.88
N ALA A 95 -5.75 -10.01 5.70
CA ALA A 95 -5.74 -11.40 5.28
C ALA A 95 -4.79 -12.28 6.12
N LEU A 96 -3.60 -11.76 6.47
CA LEU A 96 -2.65 -12.45 7.34
C LEU A 96 -3.21 -12.62 8.76
N ARG A 97 -3.86 -11.59 9.29
CA ARG A 97 -4.51 -11.64 10.60
C ARG A 97 -5.62 -12.68 10.67
N GLU A 98 -6.44 -12.77 9.62
CA GLU A 98 -7.53 -13.76 9.53
C GLU A 98 -6.97 -15.20 9.52
N ARG A 99 -5.88 -15.45 8.78
CA ARG A 99 -5.25 -16.77 8.70
C ARG A 99 -4.71 -17.23 10.05
N THR A 100 -4.06 -16.36 10.80
CA THR A 100 -3.54 -16.72 12.13
C THR A 100 -4.67 -16.99 13.12
N ARG A 101 -5.77 -16.24 13.07
CA ARG A 101 -6.95 -16.48 13.91
C ARG A 101 -7.57 -17.86 13.69
N LEU A 102 -7.66 -18.29 12.43
CA LEU A 102 -8.18 -19.60 12.06
C LEU A 102 -7.25 -20.74 12.51
N ALA A 103 -5.93 -20.53 12.43
CA ALA A 103 -4.94 -21.51 12.90
C ALA A 103 -4.93 -21.68 14.44
N SER A 104 -5.32 -20.64 15.20
CA SER A 104 -5.46 -20.72 16.66
C SER A 104 -6.81 -21.25 17.16
N ALA A 105 -7.78 -21.41 16.25
CA ALA A 105 -9.11 -21.95 16.56
C ALA A 105 -9.26 -23.44 16.18
N GLN A 106 -8.20 -24.04 15.64
CA GLN A 106 -8.04 -25.48 15.44
C GLN A 106 -7.08 -26.05 16.49
#